data_AF-A0A534WRY1-F1
#
_entry.id   AF-A0A534WRY1-F1
#
_cell.length_a   1.000
_cell.length_b   1.000
_cell.length_c   1.000
_cell.angle_alpha   90.00
_cell.angle_beta   90.00
_cell.angle_gamma   90.00
#
_symmetry.space_group_name_H-M   'P 1'
#
loop_
_entity.id
_entity.type
_entity.pdbx_description
1 polymer ?
#
loop_
_entity_poly.entity_id
_entity_poly.type
_entity_poly.pdbx_seq_one_letter_code
_entity_poly.pdbx_strand_id
1 'polypeptide(L)'
;MAAALVLYATLAVLFTWPLLLHPASHLLDDGNLDAFQFVWNLWWVREALLHRHATPFHTTTLFYPDGVGLFWHTLSATTGLLSLPFALAPGGMRAAVLAENATSLAALPATCILATLFVRELTGRPGVGVVAAVALVASPFYVRQLHIAYLSNLYWPLAVLLLWWRLHARPSWPRVAAVPLAFVLLFFAS
;
A
#
# COMPACT_ATOMS: atom_id res chain seq x y z
N MET A 1 -2.46 -21.28 9.66
CA MET A 1 -2.61 -19.93 9.09
C MET A 1 -2.80 -18.88 10.18
N ALA A 2 -3.68 -19.09 11.16
CA ALA A 2 -3.91 -18.12 12.25
C ALA A 2 -2.61 -17.66 12.97
N ALA A 3 -1.74 -18.58 13.39
CA ALA A 3 -0.46 -18.24 14.02
C ALA A 3 0.44 -17.36 13.14
N ALA A 4 0.43 -17.58 11.81
CA ALA A 4 1.20 -16.77 10.87
C ALA A 4 0.63 -15.35 10.75
N LEU A 5 -0.70 -15.20 10.74
CA LEU A 5 -1.34 -13.87 10.72
C LEU A 5 -1.02 -13.06 11.98
N VAL A 6 -1.06 -13.70 13.16
CA VAL A 6 -0.67 -13.06 14.42
C VAL A 6 0.80 -12.64 14.38
N LEU A 7 1.68 -13.50 13.87
CA LEU A 7 3.10 -13.17 13.69
C LEU A 7 3.28 -11.96 12.76
N TYR A 8 2.61 -11.92 11.61
CA TYR A 8 2.73 -10.80 10.67
C TYR A 8 2.19 -9.49 11.24
N ALA A 9 1.07 -9.54 11.96
CA ALA A 9 0.55 -8.37 12.67
C ALA A 9 1.52 -7.88 13.75
N THR A 10 2.12 -8.81 14.50
CA THR A 10 3.12 -8.48 15.53
C THR A 10 4.35 -7.83 14.92
N LEU A 11 4.86 -8.36 13.81
CA LEU A 11 6.00 -7.77 13.08
C LEU A 11 5.67 -6.39 12.53
N ALA A 12 4.44 -6.19 12.00
CA ALA A 12 3.98 -4.89 11.55
C ALA A 12 4.06 -3.85 12.67
N VAL A 13 3.54 -4.18 13.86
CA VAL A 13 3.59 -3.29 15.01
C VAL A 13 5.02 -3.04 15.49
N LEU A 14 5.85 -4.09 15.57
CA LEU A 14 7.23 -3.95 16.03
C LEU A 14 8.07 -3.08 15.10
N PHE A 15 7.95 -3.27 13.79
CA PHE A 15 8.78 -2.54 12.83
C PHE A 15 8.29 -1.12 12.57
N THR A 16 7.01 -0.84 12.84
CA THR A 16 6.46 0.51 12.75
C THR A 16 6.41 1.21 14.11
N TRP A 17 6.87 0.59 15.19
CA TRP A 17 6.83 1.24 16.51
C TRP A 17 7.59 2.57 16.49
N PRO A 18 7.04 3.69 17.04
CA PRO A 18 5.84 3.80 17.89
C PRO A 18 4.55 4.25 17.18
N LEU A 19 4.37 3.96 15.88
CA LEU A 19 3.26 4.50 15.06
C LEU A 19 1.87 4.37 15.68
N LEU A 20 1.57 3.24 16.33
CA LEU A 20 0.28 3.01 16.99
C LEU A 20 -0.02 3.97 18.16
N LEU A 21 0.99 4.56 18.78
CA LEU A 21 0.80 5.57 19.83
C LEU A 21 0.41 6.94 19.25
N HIS A 22 0.75 7.17 17.98
CA HIS A 22 0.59 8.46 17.31
C HIS A 22 -0.02 8.33 15.91
N PRO A 23 -1.14 7.61 15.75
CA PRO A 23 -1.60 7.14 14.44
C PRO A 23 -2.06 8.27 13.52
N ALA A 24 -2.34 9.46 14.04
CA ALA A 24 -2.85 10.60 13.27
C ALA A 24 -2.03 11.90 13.48
N SER A 25 -0.85 11.79 14.09
CA SER A 25 -0.01 12.95 14.43
C SER A 25 1.45 12.84 14.00
N HIS A 26 1.96 11.62 13.85
CA HIS A 26 3.33 11.37 13.40
C HIS A 26 3.30 10.46 12.16
N LEU A 27 4.38 10.51 11.38
CA LEU A 27 4.64 9.61 10.26
C LEU A 27 5.86 8.75 10.60
N LEU A 28 6.07 7.68 9.82
CA LEU A 28 7.27 6.84 9.93
C LEU A 28 8.55 7.55 9.49
N ASP A 29 8.42 8.70 8.83
CA ASP A 29 9.50 9.60 8.45
C ASP A 29 9.39 10.92 9.22
N ASP A 30 10.51 11.63 9.35
CA ASP A 30 10.55 12.97 9.95
C ASP A 30 10.12 14.08 8.98
N GLY A 31 9.77 13.71 7.74
CA GLY A 31 9.29 14.63 6.71
C GLY A 31 10.38 15.23 5.84
N ASN A 32 11.62 14.77 5.98
CA ASN A 32 12.73 15.17 5.10
C ASN A 32 12.67 14.48 3.72
N LEU A 33 11.79 13.50 3.54
CA LEU A 33 11.57 12.79 2.28
C LEU A 33 10.13 12.97 1.79
N ASP A 34 9.57 11.99 1.09
CA ASP A 34 8.28 12.09 0.38
C ASP A 34 7.05 11.86 1.29
N ALA A 35 7.22 11.75 2.60
CA ALA A 35 6.14 11.36 3.51
C ALA A 35 4.94 12.33 3.47
N PHE A 36 5.20 13.64 3.43
CA PHE A 36 4.12 14.64 3.29
C PHE A 36 3.43 14.58 1.92
N GLN A 37 4.15 14.20 0.87
CA GLN A 37 3.56 13.99 -0.46
C GLN A 37 2.63 12.78 -0.46
N PHE A 38 2.98 11.68 0.24
CA PHE A 38 2.08 10.54 0.38
C PHE A 38 0.80 10.91 1.13
N VAL A 39 0.91 11.63 2.25
CA VAL A 39 -0.27 12.11 2.98
C VAL A 39 -1.11 13.03 2.11
N TRP A 40 -0.48 13.95 1.38
CA TRP A 40 -1.18 14.85 0.46
C TRP A 40 -1.90 14.09 -0.65
N ASN A 41 -1.28 13.05 -1.24
CA ASN A 41 -1.90 12.20 -2.25
C ASN A 41 -3.21 11.58 -1.73
N LEU A 42 -3.21 11.00 -0.53
CA LEU A 42 -4.40 10.39 0.05
C LEU A 42 -5.47 11.43 0.39
N TRP A 43 -5.07 12.58 0.94
CA TRP A 43 -5.98 13.70 1.18
C TRP A 43 -6.62 14.18 -0.13
N TRP A 44 -5.82 14.38 -1.18
CA TRP A 44 -6.27 14.92 -2.45
C TRP A 44 -7.22 13.97 -3.15
N VAL A 45 -6.94 12.67 -3.17
CA VAL A 45 -7.85 11.67 -3.76
C VAL A 45 -9.21 11.71 -3.06
N ARG A 46 -9.24 11.81 -1.72
CA ARG A 46 -10.49 11.98 -0.96
C ARG A 46 -11.19 13.28 -1.31
N GLU A 47 -10.47 14.40 -1.32
CA GLU A 47 -11.00 15.73 -1.62
C GLU A 47 -11.62 15.78 -3.02
N ALA A 48 -10.88 15.32 -4.02
CA ALA A 48 -11.31 15.27 -5.41
C ALA A 48 -12.57 14.42 -5.58
N LEU A 49 -12.57 13.20 -5.05
CA LEU A 49 -13.67 12.25 -5.28
C LEU A 49 -14.92 12.56 -4.44
N LEU A 50 -14.75 12.85 -3.15
CA LEU A 50 -15.87 12.93 -2.20
C LEU A 50 -16.43 14.33 -2.01
N HIS A 51 -15.62 15.37 -2.19
CA HIS A 51 -16.05 16.75 -1.91
C HIS A 51 -16.19 17.58 -3.19
N ARG A 52 -15.23 17.44 -4.11
CA ARG A 52 -15.23 18.19 -5.38
C ARG A 52 -15.92 17.46 -6.52
N HIS A 53 -16.19 16.16 -6.36
CA HIS A 53 -16.74 15.29 -7.40
C HIS A 53 -15.99 15.40 -8.74
N ALA A 54 -14.66 15.47 -8.66
CA ALA A 54 -13.75 15.68 -9.77
C ALA A 54 -12.77 14.50 -9.89
N THR A 55 -12.12 14.41 -11.05
CA THR A 55 -11.02 13.47 -11.26
C THR A 55 -9.86 13.80 -10.31
N PRO A 56 -9.25 12.79 -9.65
CA PRO A 56 -8.07 13.02 -8.82
C PRO A 56 -6.82 13.37 -9.65
N PHE A 57 -6.87 13.24 -10.98
CA PHE A 57 -5.71 13.42 -11.86
C PHE A 57 -5.46 14.88 -12.31
N HIS A 58 -6.10 15.86 -11.68
CA HIS A 58 -5.81 17.28 -11.91
C HIS A 58 -6.09 18.06 -10.62
N THR A 59 -5.21 18.98 -10.24
CA THR A 59 -5.44 19.85 -9.07
C THR A 59 -5.10 21.30 -9.38
N THR A 60 -5.81 22.22 -8.71
CA THR A 60 -5.49 23.65 -8.66
C THR A 60 -4.88 24.07 -7.33
N THR A 61 -4.74 23.15 -6.36
CA THR A 61 -4.11 23.43 -5.06
C THR A 61 -2.60 23.51 -5.15
N LEU A 62 -2.02 23.00 -6.24
CA LEU A 62 -0.63 23.15 -6.62
C LEU A 62 -0.57 24.03 -7.87
N PHE A 63 0.45 24.88 -7.96
CA PHE A 63 0.63 25.79 -9.11
C PHE A 63 -0.58 26.70 -9.39
N TYR A 64 -1.19 27.26 -8.35
CA TYR A 64 -2.31 28.18 -8.51
C TYR A 64 -1.90 29.44 -9.31
N PRO A 65 -2.76 29.96 -10.21
CA PRO A 65 -4.12 29.50 -10.52
C PRO A 65 -4.21 28.40 -11.59
N ASP A 66 -3.13 28.17 -12.34
CA ASP A 66 -3.14 27.33 -13.55
C ASP A 66 -3.35 25.83 -13.25
N GLY A 67 -2.91 25.38 -12.08
CA GLY A 67 -3.01 23.99 -11.67
C GLY A 67 -2.00 23.08 -12.37
N VAL A 68 -2.14 21.77 -12.15
CA VAL A 68 -1.27 20.76 -12.76
C VAL A 68 -1.99 19.43 -12.94
N GLY A 69 -1.65 18.71 -14.01
CA GLY A 69 -2.08 17.32 -14.21
C GLY A 69 -1.28 16.36 -13.34
N LEU A 70 -1.98 15.44 -12.66
CA LEU A 70 -1.39 14.46 -11.76
C LEU A 70 -1.36 13.04 -12.35
N PHE A 71 -1.72 12.87 -13.62
CA PHE A 71 -1.72 11.55 -14.27
C PHE A 71 -0.30 10.97 -14.42
N TRP A 72 0.67 11.82 -14.80
CA TRP A 72 2.09 11.45 -14.89
C TRP A 72 2.89 11.84 -13.64
N HIS A 73 2.19 12.31 -12.60
CA HIS A 73 2.74 12.55 -11.28
C HIS A 73 2.80 11.23 -10.51
N THR A 74 3.60 11.19 -9.45
CA THR A 74 3.70 10.09 -8.47
C THR A 74 2.45 10.00 -7.56
N LEU A 75 1.27 10.32 -8.10
CA LEU A 75 0.00 10.26 -7.37
C LEU A 75 -0.38 8.80 -7.15
N SER A 76 -0.37 8.37 -5.88
CA SER A 76 -0.78 7.02 -5.48
C SER A 76 -2.31 6.89 -5.43
N ALA A 77 -2.97 6.99 -6.59
CA ALA A 77 -4.42 6.99 -6.71
C ALA A 77 -5.08 5.70 -6.18
N THR A 78 -4.46 4.54 -6.41
CA THR A 78 -4.96 3.25 -5.89
C THR A 78 -4.87 3.20 -4.37
N THR A 79 -3.76 3.65 -3.78
CA THR A 79 -3.63 3.74 -2.32
C THR A 79 -4.63 4.76 -1.77
N GLY A 80 -4.81 5.90 -2.44
CA GLY A 80 -5.84 6.88 -2.13
C GLY A 80 -7.24 6.29 -2.05
N LEU A 81 -7.63 5.51 -3.06
CA LEU A 81 -8.91 4.78 -3.09
C LEU A 81 -9.04 3.77 -1.95
N LEU A 82 -7.99 2.96 -1.71
CA LEU A 82 -7.98 1.99 -0.61
C LEU A 82 -8.01 2.65 0.77
N SER A 83 -7.54 3.89 0.86
CA SER A 83 -7.47 4.66 2.10
C SER A 83 -8.80 5.34 2.47
N LEU A 84 -9.76 5.43 1.53
CA LEU A 84 -11.04 6.12 1.72
C LEU A 84 -11.81 5.69 2.98
N PRO A 85 -11.89 4.40 3.37
CA PRO A 85 -12.57 4.00 4.61
C PRO A 85 -11.99 4.66 5.86
N PHE A 86 -10.67 4.87 5.92
CA PHE A 86 -9.99 5.55 7.02
C PHE A 86 -10.14 7.07 6.93
N ALA A 87 -10.29 7.58 5.71
CA ALA A 87 -10.34 9.00 5.42
C ALA A 87 -11.74 9.63 5.67
N LEU A 88 -12.76 8.83 5.99
CA LEU A 88 -14.07 9.28 6.50
C LEU A 88 -14.02 9.79 7.94
N ALA A 89 -12.91 9.57 8.66
CA ALA A 89 -12.72 10.16 9.97
C ALA A 89 -12.72 11.70 9.87
N PRO A 90 -13.44 12.40 10.77
CA PRO A 90 -13.38 13.85 10.84
C PRO A 90 -11.95 14.31 11.19
N GLY A 91 -11.48 15.42 10.62
CA GLY A 91 -10.17 15.98 10.97
C GLY A 91 -9.23 16.39 9.82
N GLY A 92 -9.73 16.52 8.59
CA GLY A 92 -8.95 17.09 7.47
C GLY A 92 -7.62 16.36 7.25
N MET A 93 -6.50 17.07 7.39
CA MET A 93 -5.15 16.51 7.22
C MET A 93 -4.82 15.40 8.24
N ARG A 94 -5.33 15.47 9.48
CA ARG A 94 -5.10 14.40 10.47
C ARG A 94 -5.73 13.07 10.04
N ALA A 95 -6.86 13.13 9.33
CA ALA A 95 -7.48 11.94 8.76
C ALA A 95 -6.61 11.35 7.64
N ALA A 96 -5.92 12.19 6.85
CA ALA A 96 -5.00 11.73 5.83
C ALA A 96 -3.73 11.09 6.43
N VAL A 97 -3.20 11.65 7.52
CA VAL A 97 -2.09 11.04 8.29
C VAL A 97 -2.52 9.67 8.84
N LEU A 98 -3.72 9.59 9.41
CA LEU A 98 -4.29 8.32 9.86
C LEU A 98 -4.41 7.30 8.72
N ALA A 99 -4.89 7.75 7.57
CA ALA A 99 -5.09 6.91 6.40
C ALA A 99 -3.75 6.37 5.87
N GLU A 100 -2.72 7.23 5.78
CA GLU A 100 -1.36 6.80 5.41
C GLU A 100 -0.85 5.74 6.39
N ASN A 101 -0.86 6.04 7.69
CA ASN A 101 -0.29 5.17 8.71
C ASN A 101 -1.02 3.82 8.75
N ALA A 102 -2.34 3.84 8.60
CA ALA A 102 -3.15 2.63 8.53
C ALA A 102 -2.80 1.78 7.28
N THR A 103 -2.61 2.42 6.12
CA THR A 103 -2.19 1.71 4.90
C THR A 103 -0.78 1.14 5.04
N SER A 104 0.17 1.90 5.57
CA SER A 104 1.55 1.47 5.81
C SER A 104 1.64 0.32 6.82
N LEU A 105 0.84 0.38 7.90
CA LEU A 105 0.74 -0.71 8.87
C LEU A 105 0.12 -1.98 8.26
N ALA A 106 -0.89 -1.84 7.39
CA ALA A 106 -1.54 -2.97 6.71
C ALA A 106 -0.69 -3.57 5.57
N ALA A 107 0.21 -2.78 4.99
CA ALA A 107 1.04 -3.19 3.85
C ALA A 107 2.00 -4.35 4.21
N LEU A 108 2.59 -4.35 5.41
CA LEU A 108 3.51 -5.40 5.84
C LEU A 108 2.80 -6.76 5.99
N PRO A 109 1.68 -6.89 6.74
CA PRO A 109 0.93 -8.14 6.79
C PRO A 109 0.45 -8.59 5.41
N ALA A 110 -0.03 -7.67 4.56
CA ALA A 110 -0.46 -8.00 3.20
C ALA A 110 0.70 -8.58 2.36
N THR A 111 1.89 -7.98 2.46
CA THR A 111 3.12 -8.44 1.82
C THR A 111 3.47 -9.85 2.29
N CYS A 112 3.47 -10.08 3.61
CA CYS A 112 3.76 -11.39 4.18
C CYS A 112 2.76 -12.47 3.75
N ILE A 113 1.46 -12.14 3.72
CA ILE A 113 0.41 -13.07 3.30
C ILE A 113 0.62 -13.49 1.85
N LEU A 114 0.82 -12.53 0.94
CA LEU A 114 1.00 -12.83 -0.48
C LEU A 114 2.31 -13.56 -0.77
N ALA A 115 3.40 -13.19 -0.11
CA ALA A 115 4.67 -13.91 -0.20
C ALA A 115 4.52 -15.37 0.27
N THR A 116 3.81 -15.59 1.38
CA THR A 116 3.55 -16.94 1.91
C THR A 116 2.71 -17.77 0.95
N LEU A 117 1.65 -17.17 0.38
CA LEU A 117 0.80 -17.85 -0.59
C LEU A 117 1.60 -18.22 -1.85
N PHE A 118 2.42 -17.29 -2.36
CA PHE A 118 3.23 -17.50 -3.54
C PHE A 118 4.28 -18.60 -3.34
N VAL A 119 5.09 -18.51 -2.29
CA VAL A 119 6.12 -19.53 -1.99
C VAL A 119 5.51 -20.89 -1.68
N ARG A 120 4.34 -20.93 -1.04
CA ARG A 120 3.61 -22.18 -0.84
C ARG A 120 3.18 -22.82 -2.16
N GLU A 121 2.78 -22.03 -3.16
CA GLU A 121 2.43 -22.55 -4.49
C GLU A 121 3.64 -23.07 -5.26
N LEU A 122 4.82 -22.48 -5.06
CA LEU A 122 6.07 -22.95 -5.67
C LEU A 122 6.61 -24.23 -5.02
N THR A 123 6.49 -24.35 -3.69
CA THR A 123 7.18 -25.40 -2.92
C THR A 123 6.26 -26.52 -2.43
N GLY A 124 4.95 -26.30 -2.42
CA GLY A 124 3.96 -27.18 -1.79
C GLY A 124 4.03 -27.21 -0.26
N ARG A 125 4.93 -26.44 0.38
CA ARG A 125 5.21 -26.51 1.82
C ARG A 125 4.78 -25.21 2.53
N PRO A 126 3.78 -25.24 3.43
CA PRO A 126 3.25 -24.03 4.05
C PRO A 126 4.26 -23.34 4.99
N GLY A 127 5.09 -24.09 5.72
CA GLY A 127 6.09 -23.53 6.63
C GLY A 127 7.17 -22.73 5.93
N VAL A 128 7.59 -23.18 4.73
CA VAL A 128 8.62 -22.49 3.93
C VAL A 128 8.12 -21.12 3.49
N GLY A 129 6.85 -21.00 3.12
CA GLY A 129 6.25 -19.71 2.77
C GLY A 129 6.28 -18.71 3.92
N VAL A 130 6.00 -19.16 5.15
CA VAL A 130 6.04 -18.28 6.33
C VAL A 130 7.46 -17.78 6.59
N VAL A 131 8.44 -18.68 6.54
CA VAL A 131 9.86 -18.31 6.76
C VAL A 131 10.34 -17.34 5.68
N ALA A 132 10.01 -17.59 4.41
CA ALA A 132 10.39 -16.71 3.31
C ALA A 132 9.76 -15.32 3.43
N ALA A 133 8.48 -15.23 3.82
CA ALA A 133 7.79 -13.97 4.07
C ALA A 133 8.44 -13.16 5.21
N VAL A 134 8.77 -13.82 6.33
CA VAL A 134 9.46 -13.16 7.45
C VAL A 134 10.86 -12.70 7.02
N ALA A 135 11.61 -13.52 6.29
CA ALA A 135 12.94 -13.15 5.80
C ALA A 135 12.90 -11.93 4.84
N LEU A 136 11.86 -11.83 4.01
CA LEU A 136 11.65 -10.68 3.12
C LEU A 136 11.47 -9.39 3.92
N VAL A 137 10.53 -9.36 4.86
CA VAL A 137 10.20 -8.13 5.60
C VAL A 137 11.19 -7.80 6.70
N ALA A 138 11.90 -8.79 7.25
CA ALA A 138 12.97 -8.58 8.21
C ALA A 138 14.31 -8.20 7.56
N SER A 139 14.39 -8.15 6.22
CA SER A 139 15.60 -7.74 5.53
C SER A 139 15.94 -6.28 5.87
N PRO A 140 17.23 -5.92 6.05
CA PRO A 140 17.62 -4.55 6.35
C PRO A 140 17.16 -3.53 5.30
N PHE A 141 17.07 -3.98 4.04
CA PHE A 141 16.56 -3.17 2.94
C PHE A 141 15.08 -2.82 3.13
N TYR A 142 14.22 -3.82 3.39
CA TYR A 142 12.79 -3.59 3.59
C TYR A 142 12.54 -2.70 4.81
N VAL A 143 13.20 -3.01 5.95
CA VAL A 143 13.03 -2.25 7.20
C VAL A 143 13.44 -0.79 7.03
N ARG A 144 14.57 -0.51 6.37
CA ARG A 144 15.02 0.86 6.08
C ARG A 144 13.98 1.65 5.27
N GLN A 145 13.23 0.95 4.42
CA GLN A 145 12.38 1.55 3.41
C GLN A 145 10.89 1.62 3.80
N LEU A 146 10.54 1.24 5.04
CA LEU A 146 9.15 1.22 5.51
C LEU A 146 8.43 2.57 5.38
N HIS A 147 9.19 3.67 5.42
CA HIS A 147 8.67 5.03 5.28
C HIS A 147 8.33 5.43 3.83
N ILE A 148 8.71 4.62 2.83
CA ILE A 148 8.46 4.91 1.41
C ILE A 148 7.32 4.04 0.91
N ALA A 149 6.17 4.66 0.65
CA ALA A 149 4.91 4.01 0.30
C ALA A 149 5.06 2.98 -0.84
N TYR A 150 5.83 3.28 -1.88
CA TYR A 150 5.97 2.39 -3.05
C TYR A 150 6.75 1.11 -2.76
N LEU A 151 7.59 1.14 -1.72
CA LEU A 151 8.41 0.01 -1.29
C LEU A 151 7.81 -0.70 -0.08
N SER A 152 7.00 -0.04 0.74
CA SER A 152 6.14 -0.72 1.72
C SER A 152 5.03 -1.53 1.03
N ASN A 153 4.58 -1.10 -0.15
CA ASN A 153 3.52 -1.72 -0.96
C ASN A 153 3.94 -2.95 -1.79
N LEU A 154 4.94 -3.74 -1.35
CA LEU A 154 5.39 -4.97 -2.05
C LEU A 154 4.28 -6.01 -2.26
N TYR A 155 3.16 -5.89 -1.54
CA TYR A 155 1.98 -6.71 -1.77
C TYR A 155 1.42 -6.55 -3.20
N TRP A 156 1.55 -5.40 -3.86
CA TRP A 156 1.09 -5.26 -5.26
C TRP A 156 1.92 -6.08 -6.26
N PRO A 157 3.26 -5.96 -6.31
CA PRO A 157 4.08 -6.84 -7.14
C PRO A 157 3.85 -8.33 -6.83
N LEU A 158 3.73 -8.70 -5.54
CA LEU A 158 3.46 -10.08 -5.16
C LEU A 158 2.07 -10.56 -5.61
N ALA A 159 1.05 -9.71 -5.56
CA ALA A 159 -0.28 -10.03 -6.07
C ALA A 159 -0.23 -10.30 -7.58
N VAL A 160 0.45 -9.42 -8.33
CA VAL A 160 0.64 -9.58 -9.78
C VAL A 160 1.38 -10.88 -10.10
N LEU A 161 2.49 -11.17 -9.42
CA LEU A 161 3.27 -12.40 -9.61
C LEU A 161 2.44 -13.65 -9.30
N LEU A 162 1.68 -13.64 -8.20
CA LEU A 162 0.82 -14.76 -7.81
C LEU A 162 -0.30 -14.99 -8.83
N LEU A 163 -0.95 -13.93 -9.30
CA LEU A 163 -2.01 -14.02 -10.31
C LEU A 163 -1.45 -14.51 -11.65
N TRP A 164 -0.30 -14.00 -12.05
CA TRP A 164 0.43 -14.43 -13.24
C TRP A 164 0.78 -15.93 -13.18
N TRP A 165 1.37 -16.37 -12.07
CA TRP A 165 1.69 -17.78 -11.84
C TRP A 165 0.45 -18.68 -11.94
N ARG A 166 -0.65 -18.29 -11.26
CA ARG A 166 -1.91 -19.03 -11.30
C ARG A 166 -2.54 -19.04 -12.68
N LEU A 167 -2.40 -17.97 -13.47
CA LEU A 167 -2.90 -17.92 -14.84
C LEU A 167 -2.19 -18.97 -15.71
N HIS A 168 -0.87 -19.07 -15.64
CA HIS A 168 -0.11 -20.08 -16.38
C HIS A 168 -0.41 -21.50 -15.94
N ALA A 169 -0.60 -21.72 -14.64
CA ALA A 169 -0.91 -23.05 -14.12
C ALA A 169 -2.30 -23.54 -14.53
N ARG A 170 -3.32 -22.65 -14.53
CA ARG A 170 -4.69 -22.98 -14.98
C ARG A 170 -5.33 -21.77 -15.66
N PRO A 171 -5.26 -21.68 -17.01
CA PRO A 171 -5.85 -20.58 -17.76
C PRO A 171 -7.37 -20.50 -17.55
N SER A 172 -7.88 -19.30 -17.32
CA SER A 172 -9.32 -19.03 -17.26
C SER A 172 -9.57 -17.56 -17.52
N TRP A 173 -10.70 -17.21 -18.14
CA TRP A 173 -11.07 -15.84 -18.46
C TRP A 173 -11.02 -14.88 -17.25
N PRO A 174 -11.47 -15.27 -16.04
CA PRO A 174 -11.33 -14.40 -14.87
C PRO A 174 -9.88 -14.09 -14.50
N ARG A 175 -8.95 -15.06 -14.65
CA ARG A 175 -7.52 -14.84 -14.36
C ARG A 175 -6.85 -13.99 -15.43
N VAL A 176 -7.27 -14.15 -16.69
CA VAL A 176 -6.83 -13.31 -17.80
C VAL A 176 -7.22 -11.85 -17.55
N ALA A 177 -8.43 -11.59 -17.07
CA ALA A 177 -8.86 -10.24 -16.73
C ALA A 177 -8.21 -9.68 -15.44
N ALA A 178 -7.98 -10.55 -14.44
CA ALA A 178 -7.43 -10.13 -13.14
C ALA A 178 -5.98 -9.63 -13.22
N VAL A 179 -5.16 -10.20 -14.11
CA VAL A 179 -3.74 -9.82 -14.24
C VAL A 179 -3.56 -8.37 -14.73
N PRO A 180 -4.13 -7.94 -15.88
CA PRO A 180 -4.06 -6.55 -16.31
C PRO A 180 -4.65 -5.58 -15.29
N LEU A 181 -5.76 -5.95 -14.65
CA LEU A 181 -6.35 -5.12 -13.60
C LEU A 181 -5.38 -4.93 -12.42
N ALA A 182 -4.75 -6.00 -11.95
CA ALA A 182 -3.74 -5.91 -10.89
C ALA A 182 -2.52 -5.08 -11.30
N PHE A 183 -2.10 -5.14 -12.57
CA PHE A 183 -1.05 -4.28 -13.11
C PHE A 183 -1.45 -2.80 -13.13
N VAL A 184 -2.69 -2.48 -13.52
CA VAL A 184 -3.21 -1.10 -13.49
C VAL A 184 -3.26 -0.59 -12.04
N LEU A 185 -3.73 -1.41 -11.11
CA LEU A 185 -3.77 -1.07 -9.69
C LEU A 185 -2.36 -0.90 -9.09
N LEU A 186 -1.41 -1.74 -9.48
CA LEU A 186 0.00 -1.58 -9.12
C LEU A 186 0.56 -0.25 -9.64
N PHE A 187 0.32 0.07 -10.92
CA PHE A 187 0.81 1.30 -11.53
C PHE A 187 0.37 2.54 -10.75
N PHE A 188 -0.90 2.58 -10.33
CA PHE A 188 -1.47 3.69 -9.55
C PHE A 188 -1.33 3.54 -8.02
N ALA A 189 -0.73 2.46 -7.52
CA ALA A 189 -0.25 2.37 -6.14
C ALA A 189 1.18 2.92 -5.98
N SER A 190 1.80 3.17 -7.14
CA SER A 190 2.97 3.99 -7.47
C SER A 190 3.01 5.40 -6.94
#